data_AF-K5WTT2-F1
#
_entry.id   AF-K5WTT2-F1
#
_cell.length_a   1.000
_cell.length_b   1.000
_cell.length_c   1.000
_cell.angle_alpha   90.00
_cell.angle_beta   90.00
_cell.angle_gamma   90.00
#
_symmetry.space_group_name_H-M   'P 1'
#
loop_
_entity.id
_entity.type
_entity.pdbx_description
1 polymer ?
#
loop_
_entity_poly.entity_id
_entity_poly.type
_entity_poly.pdbx_seq_one_letter_code
_entity_poly.pdbx_strand_id
1 'polypeptide(L)'
;MEQQAVATRAVFVVGASSVGKTTLCKAIVDNLAVEPDRWIKETAREVMRTQGFSRDTTHKVEMQHAIMAAQLNAEERVLTRPRGNGPILLLSDRSAVDPIVYAATSSVDGESKRLRLIQDPAFQATLAFYRESLFFLLQPVLEWLQDDGIRSLEDPWNYNAHLRTTLTELGIPFVEIGEELKDIAERVEIASEVKHAHIEPSGRNRFAAEKLVRFIAGVAKRFGFSAPPCTISGTVP
;
A
#
# COMPACT_ATOMS: atom_id res chain seq x y z
N MET A 1 -18.88 17.75 -25.60
CA MET A 1 -18.16 18.11 -24.36
C MET A 1 -17.52 16.85 -23.84
N GLU A 2 -16.21 16.78 -23.99
CA GLU A 2 -15.39 15.59 -23.72
C GLU A 2 -15.28 15.41 -22.20
N GLN A 3 -15.82 14.31 -21.68
CA GLN A 3 -15.69 13.95 -20.28
C GLN A 3 -14.22 13.62 -20.01
N GLN A 4 -13.50 14.55 -19.40
CA GLN A 4 -12.15 14.31 -18.90
C GLN A 4 -12.24 13.25 -17.79
N ALA A 5 -11.86 12.02 -18.11
CA ALA A 5 -11.72 10.95 -17.14
C ALA A 5 -10.66 11.37 -16.11
N VAL A 6 -11.09 11.58 -14.86
CA VAL A 6 -10.22 11.91 -13.74
C VAL A 6 -9.43 10.65 -13.37
N ALA A 7 -8.12 10.68 -13.62
CA ALA A 7 -7.21 9.56 -13.42
C ALA A 7 -7.10 9.16 -11.94
N THR A 8 -7.06 7.84 -11.68
CA THR A 8 -6.64 7.28 -10.39
C THR A 8 -5.21 7.74 -10.10
N ARG A 9 -5.03 8.59 -9.08
CA ARG A 9 -3.79 9.37 -8.94
C ARG A 9 -2.58 8.51 -8.57
N ALA A 10 -2.71 7.58 -7.62
CA ALA A 10 -1.61 6.70 -7.23
C ALA A 10 -2.09 5.39 -6.60
N VAL A 11 -1.33 4.33 -6.83
CA VAL A 11 -1.59 2.98 -6.32
C VAL A 11 -0.39 2.51 -5.51
N PHE A 12 -0.65 2.11 -4.27
CA PHE A 12 0.35 1.56 -3.36
C PHE A 12 0.00 0.12 -3.06
N VAL A 13 0.94 -0.80 -3.25
CA VAL A 13 0.78 -2.20 -2.86
C VAL A 13 1.61 -2.43 -1.61
N VAL A 14 0.95 -2.65 -0.48
CA VAL A 14 1.53 -2.77 0.86
C VAL A 14 1.18 -4.12 1.48
N GLY A 15 1.92 -4.49 2.53
CA GLY A 15 1.75 -5.76 3.25
C GLY A 15 3.08 -6.40 3.61
N ALA A 16 3.00 -7.45 4.42
CA ALA A 16 4.16 -8.18 4.92
C ALA A 16 5.12 -8.62 3.80
N SER A 17 6.36 -8.92 4.16
CA SER A 17 7.34 -9.41 3.17
C SER A 17 6.90 -10.77 2.60
N SER A 18 7.30 -11.07 1.36
CA SER A 18 6.97 -12.33 0.66
C SER A 18 5.49 -12.62 0.39
N VAL A 19 4.57 -11.64 0.46
CA VAL A 19 3.13 -11.84 0.16
C VAL A 19 2.73 -11.60 -1.31
N GLY A 20 3.70 -11.59 -2.24
CA GLY A 20 3.42 -11.41 -3.67
C GLY A 20 3.20 -9.96 -4.16
N LYS A 21 3.59 -8.95 -3.38
CA LYS A 21 3.45 -7.52 -3.75
C LYS A 21 4.09 -7.18 -5.11
N THR A 22 5.37 -7.51 -5.27
CA THR A 22 6.11 -7.27 -6.53
C THR A 22 5.47 -8.00 -7.71
N THR A 23 4.92 -9.20 -7.49
CA THR A 23 4.17 -9.96 -8.50
C THR A 23 2.92 -9.21 -8.93
N LEU A 24 2.13 -8.69 -7.98
CA LEU A 24 0.96 -7.88 -8.28
C LEU A 24 1.33 -6.57 -8.99
N CYS A 25 2.36 -5.85 -8.52
CA CYS A 25 2.83 -4.63 -9.19
C CYS A 25 3.23 -4.91 -10.63
N LYS A 26 3.98 -5.99 -10.88
CA LYS A 26 4.36 -6.39 -12.23
C LYS A 26 3.12 -6.68 -13.10
N ALA A 27 2.17 -7.43 -12.57
CA ALA A 27 0.94 -7.73 -13.29
C ALA A 27 0.12 -6.46 -13.59
N ILE A 28 0.08 -5.49 -12.68
CA ILE A 28 -0.52 -4.17 -12.89
C ILE A 28 0.21 -3.41 -14.02
N VAL A 29 1.54 -3.38 -14.00
CA VAL A 29 2.34 -2.73 -15.07
C VAL A 29 2.04 -3.34 -16.43
N ASP A 30 2.07 -4.66 -16.51
CA ASP A 30 1.89 -5.41 -17.76
C ASP A 30 0.47 -5.24 -18.32
N ASN A 31 -0.56 -5.21 -17.48
CA ASN A 31 -1.96 -5.15 -17.91
C ASN A 31 -2.53 -3.73 -18.06
N LEU A 32 -2.03 -2.76 -17.29
CA LEU A 32 -2.51 -1.37 -17.32
C LEU A 32 -1.60 -0.41 -18.08
N ALA A 33 -0.55 -0.94 -18.72
CA ALA A 33 0.44 -0.17 -19.45
C ALA A 33 1.00 1.00 -18.63
N VAL A 34 1.32 0.73 -17.36
CA VAL A 34 1.98 1.71 -16.49
C VAL A 34 3.36 2.00 -17.07
N GLU A 35 3.67 3.27 -17.27
CA GLU A 35 4.99 3.67 -17.78
C GLU A 35 6.08 3.17 -16.81
N PRO A 36 7.16 2.53 -17.29
CA PRO A 36 8.14 1.89 -16.40
C PRO A 36 8.79 2.83 -15.37
N ASP A 37 8.89 4.13 -15.68
CA ASP A 37 9.44 5.16 -14.80
C ASP A 37 8.43 5.72 -13.78
N ARG A 38 7.16 5.28 -13.86
CA ARG A 38 6.08 5.54 -12.90
C ARG A 38 5.95 4.43 -11.85
N TRP A 39 6.69 3.33 -12.02
CA TRP A 39 6.73 2.21 -11.07
C TRP A 39 7.93 2.30 -10.13
N ILE A 40 7.64 2.55 -8.86
CA ILE A 40 8.61 2.50 -7.77
C ILE A 40 8.71 1.07 -7.28
N LYS A 41 9.88 0.47 -7.47
CA LYS A 41 10.24 -0.83 -6.91
C LYS A 41 10.64 -0.68 -5.44
N GLU A 42 10.62 -1.78 -4.71
CA GLU A 42 10.97 -1.82 -3.29
C GLU A 42 12.29 -1.09 -2.96
N THR A 43 12.19 0.04 -2.26
CA THR A 43 13.31 0.93 -1.92
C THR A 43 14.16 0.41 -0.77
N ALA A 44 13.54 -0.29 0.19
CA ALA A 44 14.19 -0.76 1.40
C ALA A 44 15.41 -1.67 1.13
N ARG A 45 15.34 -2.57 0.14
CA ARG A 45 16.47 -3.47 -0.21
C ARG A 45 17.68 -2.66 -0.69
N GLU A 46 17.44 -1.62 -1.47
CA GLU A 46 18.49 -0.76 -2.00
C GLU A 46 19.12 0.10 -0.89
N VAL A 47 18.31 0.65 0.01
CA VAL A 47 18.80 1.40 1.18
C VAL A 47 19.68 0.51 2.06
N MET A 48 19.24 -0.73 2.33
CA MET A 48 20.04 -1.67 3.13
C MET A 48 21.40 -1.95 2.49
N ARG A 49 21.40 -2.26 1.20
CA ARG A 49 22.61 -2.58 0.43
C ARG A 49 23.60 -1.40 0.39
N THR A 50 23.11 -0.19 0.21
CA THR A 50 23.94 1.00 -0.01
C THR A 50 24.45 1.64 1.28
N GLN A 51 23.70 1.54 2.38
CA GLN A 51 24.05 2.15 3.67
C GLN A 51 24.63 1.17 4.68
N GLY A 52 24.80 -0.11 4.31
CA GLY A 52 25.37 -1.14 5.18
C GLY A 52 24.44 -1.59 6.31
N PHE A 53 23.12 -1.37 6.16
CA PHE A 53 22.15 -1.92 7.09
C PHE A 53 21.96 -3.41 6.86
N SER A 54 21.72 -4.16 7.94
CA SER A 54 21.46 -5.59 7.94
C SER A 54 20.15 -5.90 8.66
N ARG A 55 19.80 -7.19 8.76
CA ARG A 55 18.69 -7.64 9.62
C ARG A 55 18.83 -7.18 11.07
N ASP A 56 20.05 -7.10 11.56
CA ASP A 56 20.31 -6.72 12.95
C ASP A 56 20.08 -5.23 13.19
N THR A 57 19.90 -4.42 12.13
CA THR A 57 19.59 -3.00 12.24
C THR A 57 18.13 -2.68 12.00
N THR A 58 17.28 -3.66 11.70
CA THR A 58 15.86 -3.43 11.37
C THR A 58 15.07 -2.77 12.51
N HIS A 59 15.50 -2.97 13.76
CA HIS A 59 14.89 -2.35 14.94
C HIS A 59 15.35 -0.90 15.19
N LYS A 60 16.32 -0.39 14.41
CA LYS A 60 16.89 0.95 14.57
C LYS A 60 16.04 1.98 13.86
N VAL A 61 15.74 3.08 14.56
CA VAL A 61 14.95 4.18 13.99
C VAL A 61 15.66 4.84 12.82
N GLU A 62 17.00 4.84 12.83
CA GLU A 62 17.84 5.37 11.77
C GLU A 62 17.65 4.62 10.45
N MET A 63 17.54 3.28 10.51
CA MET A 63 17.29 2.47 9.32
C MET A 63 15.88 2.74 8.77
N GLN A 64 14.87 2.76 9.66
CA GLN A 64 13.49 3.01 9.24
C GLN A 64 13.31 4.43 8.67
N HIS A 65 13.96 5.43 9.27
CA HIS A 65 13.99 6.79 8.76
C HIS A 65 14.67 6.87 7.38
N ALA A 66 15.82 6.21 7.20
CA ALA A 66 16.50 6.16 5.91
C ALA A 66 15.66 5.52 4.80
N ILE A 67 14.95 4.43 5.12
CA ILE A 67 14.01 3.79 4.18
C ILE A 67 12.85 4.73 3.85
N MET A 68 12.24 5.34 4.87
CA MET A 68 11.13 6.29 4.68
C MET A 68 11.54 7.47 3.81
N ALA A 69 12.69 8.08 4.07
CA ALA A 69 13.22 9.18 3.28
C ALA A 69 13.51 8.77 1.83
N ALA A 70 14.11 7.60 1.61
CA ALA A 70 14.35 7.09 0.26
C ALA A 70 13.05 6.82 -0.50
N GLN A 71 12.03 6.30 0.18
CA GLN A 71 10.70 6.06 -0.38
C GLN A 71 10.01 7.36 -0.77
N LEU A 72 9.95 8.35 0.13
CA LEU A 72 9.37 9.67 -0.15
C LEU A 72 10.08 10.38 -1.31
N ASN A 73 11.41 10.31 -1.36
CA ASN A 73 12.19 10.87 -2.47
C ASN A 73 11.90 10.16 -3.81
N ALA A 74 11.69 8.84 -3.81
CA ALA A 74 11.32 8.10 -5.01
C ALA A 74 9.93 8.51 -5.50
N GLU A 75 8.97 8.66 -4.57
CA GLU A 75 7.61 9.11 -4.85
C GLU A 75 7.60 10.52 -5.44
N GLU A 76 8.30 11.48 -4.82
CA GLU A 76 8.41 12.85 -5.30
C GLU A 76 9.01 12.91 -6.72
N ARG A 77 10.07 12.14 -6.99
CA ARG A 77 10.69 12.08 -8.33
C ARG A 77 9.75 11.56 -9.40
N VAL A 78 8.79 10.69 -9.05
CA VAL A 78 7.78 10.22 -9.99
C VAL A 78 6.69 11.28 -10.15
N LEU A 79 6.22 11.88 -9.06
CA LEU A 79 5.12 12.85 -9.08
C LEU A 79 5.48 14.17 -9.77
N THR A 80 6.75 14.58 -9.72
CA THR A 80 7.25 15.80 -10.38
C THR A 80 7.47 15.63 -11.89
N ARG A 81 7.40 14.40 -12.43
CA ARG A 81 7.54 14.16 -13.87
C ARG A 81 6.33 14.69 -14.65
N PRO A 82 6.54 15.22 -15.88
CA PRO A 82 5.45 15.58 -16.77
C PRO A 82 4.45 14.43 -16.91
N ARG A 83 3.15 14.74 -16.79
CA ARG A 83 2.08 13.74 -16.84
C ARG A 83 2.22 12.92 -18.12
N GLY A 84 2.35 11.60 -17.94
CA GLY A 84 2.34 10.65 -19.03
C GLY A 84 0.94 10.45 -19.61
N ASN A 85 0.82 9.63 -20.64
CA ASN A 85 -0.47 9.30 -21.24
C ASN A 85 -1.19 8.16 -20.50
N GLY A 86 -0.49 7.51 -19.56
CA GLY A 86 -1.02 6.41 -18.76
C GLY A 86 -2.08 6.82 -17.72
N PRO A 87 -2.94 5.88 -17.30
CA PRO A 87 -4.01 6.13 -16.32
C PRO A 87 -3.52 6.22 -14.87
N ILE A 88 -2.32 5.72 -14.57
CA ILE A 88 -1.73 5.65 -13.23
C ILE A 88 -0.55 6.63 -13.16
N LEU A 89 -0.60 7.61 -12.24
CA LEU A 89 0.51 8.58 -12.10
C LEU A 89 1.67 8.03 -11.27
N LEU A 90 1.41 7.02 -10.43
CA LEU A 90 2.39 6.36 -9.58
C LEU A 90 1.89 4.97 -9.18
N LEU A 91 2.73 3.96 -9.37
CA LEU A 91 2.57 2.63 -8.77
C LEU A 91 3.76 2.39 -7.85
N SER A 92 3.50 2.04 -6.59
CA SER A 92 4.58 1.79 -5.63
C SER A 92 4.46 0.41 -4.99
N ASP A 93 5.53 -0.37 -5.09
CA ASP A 93 5.77 -1.58 -4.30
C ASP A 93 6.28 -1.15 -2.92
N ARG A 94 5.36 -1.08 -1.95
CA ARG A 94 5.46 -0.44 -0.62
C ARG A 94 5.23 1.08 -0.61
N SER A 95 5.19 1.64 0.59
CA SER A 95 4.94 3.06 0.87
C SER A 95 5.81 3.56 2.02
N ALA A 96 5.81 4.86 2.28
CA ALA A 96 6.45 5.45 3.45
C ALA A 96 5.76 5.04 4.78
N VAL A 97 4.62 4.35 4.73
CA VAL A 97 3.96 3.77 5.91
C VAL A 97 4.66 2.48 6.36
N ASP A 98 5.29 1.71 5.46
CA ASP A 98 5.95 0.45 5.82
C ASP A 98 7.02 0.62 6.92
N PRO A 99 7.93 1.62 6.85
CA PRO A 99 8.91 1.85 7.93
C PRO A 99 8.30 2.28 9.26
N ILE A 100 7.16 2.97 9.24
CA ILE A 100 6.41 3.35 10.45
C ILE A 100 5.91 2.09 11.17
N VAL A 101 5.39 1.13 10.40
CA VAL A 101 4.93 -0.16 10.92
C VAL A 101 6.10 -0.96 11.46
N TYR A 102 7.21 -1.08 10.71
CA TYR A 102 8.40 -1.79 11.19
C TYR A 102 9.04 -1.15 12.44
N ALA A 103 8.93 0.17 12.60
CA ALA A 103 9.38 0.82 13.83
C ALA A 103 8.52 0.42 15.04
N ALA A 104 7.20 0.30 14.84
CA ALA A 104 6.25 -0.10 15.88
C ALA A 104 6.50 -1.52 16.41
N THR A 105 7.07 -2.39 15.57
CA THR A 105 7.25 -3.81 15.86
C THR A 105 8.59 -4.10 16.55
N SER A 106 9.39 -3.06 16.78
CA SER A 106 10.58 -3.13 17.62
C SER A 106 10.23 -3.46 19.06
N SER A 107 10.91 -4.45 19.64
CA SER A 107 10.77 -4.85 21.05
C SER A 107 11.22 -3.78 22.05
N VAL A 108 11.93 -2.73 21.61
CA VAL A 108 12.43 -1.64 22.45
C VAL A 108 11.97 -0.31 21.85
N ASP A 109 11.21 0.45 22.62
CA ASP A 109 10.71 1.79 22.28
C ASP A 109 9.92 1.88 20.96
N GLY A 110 9.29 0.79 20.52
CA GLY A 110 8.63 0.70 19.21
C GLY A 110 7.61 1.82 18.97
N GLU A 111 6.77 2.12 19.96
CA GLU A 111 5.76 3.18 19.84
C GLU A 111 6.39 4.58 19.76
N SER A 112 7.45 4.85 20.52
CA SER A 112 8.17 6.13 20.44
C SER A 112 8.82 6.32 19.07
N LYS A 113 9.42 5.26 18.51
CA LYS A 113 10.02 5.27 17.17
C LYS A 113 8.95 5.46 16.09
N ARG A 114 7.80 4.76 16.21
CA ARG A 114 6.64 4.93 15.33
C ARG A 114 6.16 6.38 15.32
N LEU A 115 5.93 6.97 16.50
CA LEU A 115 5.47 8.37 16.63
C LEU A 115 6.47 9.35 16.03
N ARG A 116 7.77 9.14 16.24
CA ARG A 116 8.82 9.99 15.64
C ARG A 116 8.77 9.98 14.11
N LEU A 117 8.54 8.83 13.48
CA LEU A 117 8.41 8.72 12.03
C LEU A 117 7.10 9.32 11.52
N ILE A 118 5.99 9.13 12.24
CA ILE A 118 4.72 9.80 11.92
C ILE A 118 4.88 11.32 11.96
N GLN A 119 5.61 11.86 12.95
CA GLN A 119 5.85 13.29 13.09
C GLN A 119 6.89 13.85 12.12
N ASP A 120 7.52 13.02 11.28
CA ASP A 120 8.50 13.48 10.30
C ASP A 120 7.85 14.49 9.34
N PRO A 121 8.43 15.70 9.16
CA PRO A 121 7.83 16.74 8.33
C PRO A 121 7.61 16.32 6.87
N ALA A 122 8.51 15.51 6.31
CA ALA A 122 8.39 15.06 4.92
C ALA A 122 7.25 14.04 4.77
N PHE A 123 7.07 13.16 5.76
CA PHE A 123 5.92 12.25 5.81
C PHE A 123 4.60 13.02 5.98
N GLN A 124 4.55 13.97 6.92
CA GLN A 124 3.37 14.80 7.15
C GLN A 124 2.95 15.59 5.90
N ALA A 125 3.90 16.12 5.14
CA ALA A 125 3.64 16.80 3.88
C ALA A 125 2.99 15.89 2.81
N THR A 126 3.27 14.58 2.87
CA THR A 126 2.78 13.58 1.91
C THR A 126 1.42 12.99 2.32
N LEU A 127 1.02 13.13 3.59
CA LEU A 127 -0.14 12.46 4.13
C LEU A 127 -1.46 12.83 3.44
N ALA A 128 -1.63 14.08 3.01
CA ALA A 128 -2.81 14.49 2.24
C ALA A 128 -2.93 13.72 0.92
N PHE A 129 -1.80 13.52 0.23
CA PHE A 129 -1.74 12.74 -1.01
C PHE A 129 -2.03 11.25 -0.76
N TYR A 130 -1.52 10.67 0.32
CA TYR A 130 -1.83 9.27 0.67
C TYR A 130 -3.32 9.05 0.94
N ARG A 131 -3.99 10.00 1.58
CA ARG A 131 -5.45 9.94 1.85
C ARG A 131 -6.30 10.00 0.57
N GLU A 132 -5.77 10.55 -0.51
CA GLU A 132 -6.41 10.58 -1.83
C GLU A 132 -5.96 9.44 -2.76
N SER A 133 -5.07 8.56 -2.28
CA SER A 133 -4.49 7.47 -3.05
C SER A 133 -5.14 6.13 -2.71
N LEU A 134 -4.95 5.12 -3.56
CA LEU A 134 -5.40 3.77 -3.27
C LEU A 134 -4.27 2.92 -2.69
N PHE A 135 -4.53 2.30 -1.55
CA PHE A 135 -3.66 1.28 -0.98
C PHE A 135 -4.29 -0.11 -1.13
N PHE A 136 -3.55 -1.05 -1.72
CA PHE A 136 -3.84 -2.47 -1.66
C PHE A 136 -3.04 -3.11 -0.53
N LEU A 137 -3.73 -3.61 0.49
CA LEU A 137 -3.14 -4.36 1.59
C LEU A 137 -3.25 -5.86 1.27
N LEU A 138 -2.12 -6.48 0.92
CA LEU A 138 -2.09 -7.91 0.64
C LEU A 138 -1.97 -8.69 1.95
N GLN A 139 -2.93 -9.58 2.23
CA GLN A 139 -2.82 -10.49 3.36
C GLN A 139 -1.78 -11.58 3.12
N PRO A 140 -1.13 -12.08 4.17
CA PRO A 140 -0.25 -13.23 4.05
C PRO A 140 -1.05 -14.44 3.60
N VAL A 141 -0.51 -15.15 2.62
CA VAL A 141 -1.03 -16.43 2.13
C VAL A 141 0.02 -17.47 2.46
N LEU A 142 -0.33 -18.46 3.28
CA LEU A 142 0.62 -19.39 3.89
C LEU A 142 1.50 -20.08 2.84
N GLU A 143 0.95 -20.42 1.68
CA GLU A 143 1.68 -21.11 0.60
C GLU A 143 2.72 -20.22 -0.12
N TRP A 144 2.67 -18.91 0.06
CA TRP A 144 3.59 -17.95 -0.57
C TRP A 144 4.67 -17.44 0.37
N LEU A 145 4.56 -17.76 1.67
CA LEU A 145 5.56 -17.37 2.66
C LEU A 145 6.85 -18.15 2.42
N GLN A 146 7.82 -17.45 1.84
CA GLN A 146 9.21 -17.88 1.77
C GLN A 146 10.06 -16.95 2.64
N ASP A 147 10.92 -17.54 3.49
CA ASP A 147 11.93 -16.77 4.21
C ASP A 147 12.92 -16.21 3.18
N ASP A 148 12.90 -14.89 3.00
CA ASP A 148 13.75 -14.22 2.02
C ASP A 148 15.16 -13.93 2.55
N GLY A 149 15.51 -14.40 3.75
CA GLY A 149 16.84 -14.20 4.34
C GLY A 149 17.13 -12.73 4.72
N ILE A 150 16.21 -11.78 4.44
CA ILE A 150 16.43 -10.35 4.64
C ILE A 150 15.48 -9.73 5.70
N ARG A 151 14.25 -10.24 5.94
CA ARG A 151 13.33 -9.65 6.93
C ARG A 151 12.52 -10.58 7.85
N SER A 152 12.86 -11.86 7.91
CA SER A 152 12.20 -12.90 8.73
C SER A 152 12.50 -12.73 10.23
N LEU A 153 11.92 -11.69 10.83
CA LEU A 153 11.80 -11.58 12.29
C LEU A 153 10.37 -11.27 12.74
N GLU A 154 9.47 -10.88 11.84
CA GLU A 154 8.11 -10.52 12.22
C GLU A 154 7.08 -11.47 11.64
N ASP A 155 6.15 -11.90 12.49
CA ASP A 155 4.94 -12.61 12.08
C ASP A 155 4.20 -11.75 11.03
N PRO A 156 4.03 -12.24 9.79
CA PRO A 156 3.43 -11.46 8.72
C PRO A 156 1.98 -11.08 9.02
N TRP A 157 1.26 -11.84 9.86
CA TRP A 157 -0.07 -11.46 10.33
C TRP A 157 0.00 -10.30 11.33
N ASN A 158 0.94 -10.33 12.26
CA ASN A 158 1.17 -9.23 13.20
C ASN A 158 1.54 -7.92 12.47
N TYR A 159 2.46 -7.99 11.49
CA TYR A 159 2.82 -6.83 10.67
C TYR A 159 1.58 -6.24 9.97
N ASN A 160 0.77 -7.09 9.35
CA ASN A 160 -0.44 -6.64 8.66
C ASN A 160 -1.48 -6.06 9.62
N ALA A 161 -1.59 -6.58 10.84
CA ALA A 161 -2.44 -5.99 11.87
C ALA A 161 -1.98 -4.57 12.23
N HIS A 162 -0.68 -4.36 12.47
CA HIS A 162 -0.11 -3.04 12.71
C HIS A 162 -0.27 -2.10 11.51
N LEU A 163 -0.10 -2.60 10.29
CA LEU A 163 -0.30 -1.83 9.07
C LEU A 163 -1.75 -1.37 8.93
N ARG A 164 -2.72 -2.26 9.16
CA ARG A 164 -4.16 -1.92 9.15
C ARG A 164 -4.46 -0.81 10.16
N THR A 165 -4.00 -0.98 11.39
CA THR A 165 -4.17 0.03 12.46
C THR A 165 -3.57 1.37 12.04
N THR A 166 -2.32 1.36 11.56
CA THR A 166 -1.61 2.58 11.15
C THR A 166 -2.32 3.29 9.99
N LEU A 167 -2.76 2.57 8.95
CA LEU A 167 -3.50 3.16 7.84
C LEU A 167 -4.83 3.77 8.31
N THR A 168 -5.52 3.10 9.23
CA THR A 168 -6.79 3.56 9.80
C THR A 168 -6.62 4.84 10.62
N GLU A 169 -5.64 4.87 11.52
CA GLU A 169 -5.30 6.04 12.35
C GLU A 169 -4.90 7.25 11.51
N LEU A 170 -4.18 7.01 10.42
CA LEU A 170 -3.76 8.05 9.49
C LEU A 170 -4.88 8.50 8.53
N GLY A 171 -6.01 7.80 8.50
CA GLY A 171 -7.14 8.07 7.62
C GLY A 171 -6.88 7.73 6.16
N ILE A 172 -5.96 6.79 5.89
CA ILE A 172 -5.58 6.35 4.55
C ILE A 172 -6.54 5.23 4.11
N PRO A 173 -7.27 5.38 2.99
CA PRO A 173 -8.17 4.34 2.51
C PRO A 173 -7.39 3.17 1.91
N PHE A 174 -7.81 1.94 2.19
CA PHE A 174 -7.20 0.74 1.63
C PHE A 174 -8.23 -0.35 1.29
N VAL A 175 -7.84 -1.25 0.39
CA VAL A 175 -8.55 -2.47 0.02
C VAL A 175 -7.69 -3.66 0.42
N GLU A 176 -8.25 -4.58 1.21
CA GLU A 176 -7.58 -5.83 1.54
C GLU A 176 -7.78 -6.86 0.43
N ILE A 177 -6.71 -7.58 0.09
CA ILE A 177 -6.75 -8.71 -0.85
C ILE A 177 -6.13 -9.90 -0.14
N GLY A 178 -6.95 -10.90 0.17
CA GLY A 178 -6.54 -12.05 0.95
C GLY A 178 -6.35 -13.35 0.17
N GLU A 179 -6.41 -14.45 0.91
CA GLU A 179 -6.26 -15.81 0.39
C GLU A 179 -7.43 -16.26 -0.47
N GLU A 180 -8.56 -15.57 -0.38
CA GLU A 180 -9.76 -15.82 -1.19
C GLU A 180 -9.55 -15.44 -2.67
N LEU A 181 -8.57 -14.59 -2.96
CA LEU A 181 -8.21 -14.14 -4.31
C LEU A 181 -6.79 -14.60 -4.64
N LYS A 182 -6.55 -15.91 -4.84
CA LYS A 182 -5.20 -16.41 -5.21
C LYS A 182 -4.86 -16.18 -6.68
N ASP A 183 -5.86 -16.01 -7.53
CA ASP A 183 -5.67 -15.80 -8.97
C ASP A 183 -5.13 -14.39 -9.25
N ILE A 184 -4.01 -14.32 -9.98
CA ILE A 184 -3.34 -13.06 -10.28
C ILE A 184 -4.15 -12.19 -11.25
N ALA A 185 -4.88 -12.80 -12.18
CA ALA A 185 -5.74 -12.07 -13.11
C ALA A 185 -6.91 -11.43 -12.36
N GLU A 186 -7.51 -12.12 -11.40
CA GLU A 186 -8.55 -11.54 -10.52
C GLU A 186 -8.01 -10.35 -9.70
N ARG A 187 -6.80 -10.46 -9.15
CA ARG A 187 -6.16 -9.34 -8.42
C ARG A 187 -5.90 -8.14 -9.34
N VAL A 188 -5.47 -8.39 -10.57
CA VAL A 188 -5.27 -7.34 -11.57
C VAL A 188 -6.59 -6.74 -12.01
N GLU A 189 -7.66 -7.53 -12.15
CA GLU A 189 -8.99 -7.04 -12.51
C GLU A 189 -9.47 -6.03 -11.47
N ILE A 190 -9.31 -6.32 -10.18
CA ILE A 190 -9.60 -5.39 -9.08
C ILE A 190 -8.80 -4.08 -9.24
N ALA A 191 -7.50 -4.17 -9.53
CA ALA A 191 -6.66 -3.00 -9.77
C ALA A 191 -7.05 -2.22 -11.03
N SER A 192 -7.51 -2.92 -12.08
CA SER A 192 -7.95 -2.33 -13.34
C SER A 192 -9.29 -1.61 -13.23
N GLU A 193 -10.20 -2.10 -12.40
CA GLU A 193 -11.54 -1.50 -12.23
C GLU A 193 -11.50 -0.25 -11.34
N VAL A 194 -10.46 -0.10 -10.52
CA VAL A 194 -10.16 1.17 -9.83
C VAL A 194 -9.86 2.30 -10.82
N LYS A 195 -9.36 2.01 -12.03
CA LYS A 195 -9.22 2.98 -13.13
C LYS A 195 -10.54 3.72 -13.43
N HIS A 196 -11.67 3.11 -13.08
CA HIS A 196 -13.02 3.61 -13.33
C HIS A 196 -13.75 4.08 -12.06
N ALA A 197 -13.22 3.79 -10.87
CA ALA A 197 -13.85 4.14 -9.60
C ALA A 197 -13.42 5.53 -9.12
N HIS A 198 -14.36 6.47 -9.13
CA HIS A 198 -14.17 7.82 -8.61
C HIS A 198 -14.11 7.83 -7.07
N ILE A 199 -13.02 8.34 -6.49
CA ILE A 199 -12.96 8.75 -5.08
C ILE A 199 -13.18 10.27 -5.06
N GLU A 200 -14.41 10.73 -4.77
CA GLU A 200 -14.72 12.17 -4.66
C GLU A 200 -14.00 12.79 -3.44
N PRO A 201 -13.37 13.97 -3.54
CA PRO A 201 -12.62 14.58 -2.42
C PRO A 201 -13.48 15.23 -1.33
N SER A 202 -14.80 15.09 -1.34
CA SER A 202 -15.68 15.85 -0.44
C SER A 202 -16.36 14.96 0.58
N GLY A 203 -15.71 14.71 1.73
CA GLY A 203 -16.29 14.53 3.08
C GLY A 203 -17.54 13.66 3.33
N ARG A 204 -18.09 12.97 2.33
CA ARG A 204 -19.29 12.12 2.40
C ARG A 204 -18.84 10.68 2.31
N ASN A 205 -18.06 10.27 3.31
CA ASN A 205 -17.25 9.05 3.31
C ASN A 205 -18.03 7.74 3.50
N ARG A 206 -19.31 7.69 3.10
CA ARG A 206 -20.13 6.47 3.14
C ARG A 206 -20.45 5.92 1.75
N PHE A 207 -20.67 6.79 0.75
CA PHE A 207 -21.17 6.36 -0.56
C PHE A 207 -20.11 5.77 -1.50
N ALA A 208 -18.87 6.27 -1.49
CA ALA A 208 -17.79 5.73 -2.32
C ALA A 208 -17.28 4.38 -1.77
N ALA A 209 -17.14 4.29 -0.43
CA ALA A 209 -16.87 3.04 0.27
C ALA A 209 -18.01 2.02 0.07
N GLU A 210 -19.28 2.43 0.15
CA GLU A 210 -20.41 1.53 -0.14
C GLU A 210 -20.43 1.05 -1.60
N LYS A 211 -20.05 1.87 -2.58
CA LYS A 211 -19.91 1.43 -3.98
C LYS A 211 -18.77 0.46 -4.15
N LEU A 212 -17.60 0.71 -3.55
CA LEU A 212 -16.46 -0.19 -3.58
C LEU A 212 -16.75 -1.51 -2.86
N VAL A 213 -17.44 -1.46 -1.70
CA VAL A 213 -17.88 -2.64 -0.94
C VAL A 213 -18.95 -3.42 -1.69
N ARG A 214 -19.95 -2.76 -2.29
CA ARG A 214 -20.96 -3.42 -3.16
C ARG A 214 -20.33 -3.99 -4.42
N PHE A 215 -19.26 -3.38 -4.92
CA PHE A 215 -18.50 -3.86 -6.06
C PHE A 215 -17.66 -5.08 -5.69
N ILE A 216 -16.92 -5.05 -4.59
CA ILE A 216 -16.19 -6.23 -4.05
C ILE A 216 -17.18 -7.36 -3.75
N ALA A 217 -18.34 -7.06 -3.17
CA ALA A 217 -19.42 -8.04 -2.97
C ALA A 217 -20.01 -8.54 -4.30
N GLY A 218 -20.06 -7.71 -5.35
CA GLY A 218 -20.51 -8.07 -6.69
C GLY A 218 -19.51 -8.96 -7.42
N VAL A 219 -18.22 -8.67 -7.30
CA VAL A 219 -17.10 -9.49 -7.78
C VAL A 219 -17.11 -10.84 -7.06
N ALA A 220 -17.12 -10.85 -5.72
CA ALA A 220 -17.22 -12.07 -4.92
C ALA A 220 -18.42 -12.94 -5.32
N LYS A 221 -19.60 -12.33 -5.53
CA LYS A 221 -20.81 -13.03 -5.98
C LYS A 221 -20.72 -13.56 -7.41
N ARG A 222 -20.02 -12.86 -8.31
CA ARG A 222 -19.83 -13.27 -9.72
C ARG A 222 -18.90 -14.48 -9.84
N PHE A 223 -17.98 -14.65 -8.88
CA PHE A 223 -17.04 -15.76 -8.80
C PHE A 223 -17.44 -16.85 -7.79
N GLY A 224 -18.66 -16.80 -7.25
CA GLY A 224 -19.23 -17.88 -6.42
C GLY A 224 -18.79 -17.87 -4.95
N PHE A 225 -18.16 -16.79 -4.48
CA PHE A 225 -17.77 -16.62 -3.08
C PHE A 225 -18.90 -15.99 -2.25
N SER A 226 -19.10 -16.53 -1.04
CA SER A 226 -19.91 -15.85 -0.02
C SER A 226 -19.14 -14.61 0.43
N ALA A 227 -19.69 -13.41 0.20
CA ALA A 227 -19.07 -12.18 0.67
C ALA A 227 -18.77 -12.29 2.18
N PRO A 228 -17.52 -12.06 2.64
CA PRO A 228 -17.27 -11.95 4.07
C PRO A 228 -18.00 -10.70 4.61
N PRO A 229 -18.37 -10.69 5.91
CA PRO A 229 -18.93 -9.50 6.53
C PRO A 229 -17.89 -8.38 6.48
N CYS A 230 -18.04 -7.50 5.48
CA CYS A 230 -17.20 -6.33 5.30
C CYS A 230 -17.65 -5.29 6.34
N THR A 231 -17.07 -5.34 7.54
CA THR A 231 -17.34 -4.36 8.59
C THR A 231 -16.58 -3.08 8.27
N ILE A 232 -17.29 -2.01 7.92
CA ILE A 232 -16.77 -0.66 7.98
C ILE A 232 -16.63 -0.32 9.47
N SER A 233 -15.48 -0.63 10.09
CA SER A 233 -15.22 -0.22 11.48
C SER A 233 -14.86 1.26 11.50
N GLY A 234 -15.89 2.09 11.65
CA GLY A 234 -15.80 3.54 11.73
C GLY A 234 -16.94 4.10 12.58
N THR A 235 -17.10 3.58 13.80
CA THR A 235 -17.84 4.26 14.87
C THR A 235 -16.85 4.59 15.97
N VAL A 236 -16.36 5.82 15.95
CA VAL A 236 -15.88 6.49 17.17
C VAL A 236 -17.07 7.34 17.66
N PRO A 237 -17.40 7.30 18.96
CA PRO A 237 -18.55 8.02 19.53
C PRO A 237 -18.50 9.54 19.32
#